data_AF-A0A2G8L9M0-F1
#
_entry.id   AF-A0A2G8L9M0-F1
#
_cell.length_a   1.000
_cell.length_b   1.000
_cell.length_c   1.000
_cell.angle_alpha   90.00
_cell.angle_beta   90.00
_cell.angle_gamma   90.00
#
_symmetry.space_group_name_H-M   'P 1'
#
loop_
_entity.id
_entity.type
_entity.pdbx_description
1 polymer ?
#
loop_
_entity_poly.entity_id
_entity_poly.type
_entity_poly.pdbx_seq_one_letter_code
_entity_poly.pdbx_strand_id
1 'polypeptide(L)'
;MKDSSHWFEEFSIEPITVKLCDYKLIYFDGKARAEAIRYLFQLSGTEFEDCRVEYEKWPELKPRFYGKDDHERFLIDIVCETADDLWAEIFRIFQAEKEKKPELRETFKTEGALKVTANLEKLLKKNKNGTGWFVGDGITLADVMAFNMIYDFIPFVLETKEGEFDLKDQEVLKAFVERFKSNAKISDWLKKRPQTPF
;
A
#
# COMPACT_ATOMS: atom_id res chain seq x y z
N MET A 1 -16.12 -53.90 47.93
CA MET A 1 -15.80 -53.53 46.54
C MET A 1 -17.04 -52.90 45.93
N LYS A 2 -17.04 -51.58 45.76
CA LYS A 2 -17.93 -50.89 44.83
C LYS A 2 -17.01 -50.17 43.86
N ASP A 3 -17.12 -50.60 42.61
CA ASP A 3 -16.34 -50.13 41.47
C ASP A 3 -16.50 -48.60 41.34
N SER A 4 -15.40 -47.88 41.15
CA SER A 4 -15.35 -46.41 41.07
C SER A 4 -15.15 -45.92 39.63
N SER A 5 -15.52 -46.75 38.65
CA SER A 5 -15.25 -46.58 37.22
C SER A 5 -16.16 -45.60 36.47
N HIS A 6 -17.10 -44.91 37.13
CA HIS A 6 -18.18 -44.17 36.45
C HIS A 6 -18.09 -42.63 36.53
N TRP A 7 -16.95 -42.06 36.93
CA TRP A 7 -16.79 -40.60 37.06
C TRP A 7 -15.96 -39.93 35.96
N PHE A 8 -15.49 -40.68 34.97
CA PHE A 8 -14.78 -40.12 33.82
C PHE A 8 -15.63 -40.27 32.55
N GLU A 9 -16.84 -39.71 32.58
CA GLU A 9 -17.49 -39.34 31.32
C GLU A 9 -16.70 -38.20 30.68
N GLU A 10 -16.43 -38.40 29.39
CA GLU A 10 -15.59 -37.62 28.50
C GLU A 10 -16.08 -36.18 28.39
N PHE A 11 -15.43 -35.25 29.08
CA PHE A 11 -15.42 -33.85 28.62
C PHE A 11 -14.38 -33.73 27.52
N SER A 12 -14.78 -34.11 26.30
CA SER A 12 -14.08 -33.72 25.08
C SER A 12 -14.25 -32.21 24.92
N ILE A 13 -13.24 -31.45 25.33
CA ILE A 13 -13.13 -30.04 24.98
C ILE A 13 -12.65 -30.03 23.53
N GLU A 14 -13.57 -29.91 22.57
CA GLU A 14 -13.18 -29.73 21.18
C GLU A 14 -12.31 -28.47 21.07
N PRO A 15 -11.13 -28.54 20.42
CA PRO A 15 -10.29 -27.38 20.24
C PRO A 15 -11.07 -26.33 19.43
N ILE A 16 -11.28 -25.15 20.02
CA ILE A 16 -11.83 -23.99 19.33
C ILE A 16 -10.85 -23.63 18.22
N THR A 17 -11.12 -24.15 17.02
CA THR A 17 -10.40 -23.81 15.81
C THR A 17 -10.98 -22.50 15.32
N VAL A 18 -10.33 -21.39 15.68
CA VAL A 18 -10.64 -20.10 15.07
C VAL A 18 -10.21 -20.21 13.61
N LYS A 19 -11.20 -20.34 12.72
CA LYS A 19 -10.97 -20.32 11.28
C LYS A 19 -10.47 -18.94 10.90
N LEU A 20 -9.17 -18.83 10.66
CA LEU A 20 -8.56 -17.63 10.09
C LEU A 20 -9.00 -17.55 8.63
N CYS A 21 -10.00 -16.73 8.33
CA CYS A 21 -10.29 -16.34 6.95
C CYS A 21 -9.18 -15.40 6.48
N ASP A 22 -8.59 -15.69 5.32
CA ASP A 22 -7.54 -14.87 4.71
C ASP A 22 -8.03 -13.48 4.28
N TYR A 23 -9.36 -13.31 4.15
CA TYR A 23 -10.01 -12.09 3.69
C TYR A 23 -11.01 -11.57 4.71
N LYS A 24 -10.94 -10.26 5.01
CA LYS A 24 -11.95 -9.52 5.76
C LYS A 24 -12.61 -8.50 4.85
N LEU A 25 -13.93 -8.57 4.69
CA LEU A 25 -14.72 -7.53 4.04
C LEU A 25 -15.24 -6.58 5.12
N ILE A 26 -14.67 -5.39 5.20
CA ILE A 26 -15.06 -4.37 6.19
C ILE A 26 -15.99 -3.36 5.50
N TYR A 27 -17.25 -3.28 5.95
CA TYR A 27 -18.23 -2.33 5.41
C TYR A 27 -19.27 -1.92 6.45
N PHE A 28 -20.05 -0.89 6.14
CA PHE A 28 -21.24 -0.58 6.92
C PHE A 28 -22.24 -1.74 6.87
N ASP A 29 -23.15 -1.79 7.85
CA ASP A 29 -24.26 -2.73 7.84
C ASP A 29 -25.29 -2.39 6.74
N GLY A 30 -24.89 -2.66 5.50
CA GLY A 30 -25.63 -2.32 4.29
C GLY A 30 -25.05 -2.99 3.04
N LYS A 31 -25.82 -2.96 1.96
CA LYS A 31 -25.49 -3.61 0.67
C LYS A 31 -24.48 -2.76 -0.12
N ALA A 32 -24.96 -1.66 -0.73
CA ALA A 32 -24.18 -0.68 -1.50
C ALA A 32 -22.96 -1.28 -2.25
N ARG A 33 -21.77 -0.70 -2.08
CA ARG A 33 -20.57 -1.12 -2.84
C ARG A 33 -20.01 -2.47 -2.41
N ALA A 34 -20.30 -2.90 -1.18
CA ALA A 34 -19.82 -4.19 -0.68
C ALA A 34 -20.61 -5.39 -1.23
N GLU A 35 -21.87 -5.21 -1.63
CA GLU A 35 -22.72 -6.33 -2.04
C GLU A 35 -22.19 -7.06 -3.28
N ALA A 36 -21.64 -6.31 -4.25
CA ALA A 36 -20.98 -6.92 -5.40
C ALA A 36 -19.80 -7.80 -4.97
N ILE A 37 -19.04 -7.38 -3.96
CA ILE A 37 -17.90 -8.13 -3.41
C ILE A 37 -18.40 -9.38 -2.68
N ARG A 38 -19.48 -9.27 -1.89
CA ARG A 38 -20.13 -10.43 -1.23
C ARG A 38 -20.60 -11.47 -2.25
N TYR A 39 -21.20 -11.03 -3.36
CA TYR A 39 -21.58 -11.94 -4.44
C TYR A 39 -20.36 -12.65 -5.04
N LEU A 40 -19.24 -11.95 -5.25
CA LEU A 40 -18.01 -12.57 -5.76
C LEU A 40 -17.44 -13.63 -4.81
N PHE A 41 -17.44 -13.37 -3.50
CA PHE A 41 -17.06 -14.39 -2.52
C PHE A 41 -17.98 -15.61 -2.58
N GLN A 42 -19.30 -15.39 -2.65
CA GLN A 42 -20.27 -16.49 -2.74
C GLN A 42 -20.13 -17.30 -4.03
N LEU A 43 -19.90 -16.64 -5.17
CA LEU A 43 -19.73 -17.29 -6.48
C LEU A 43 -18.42 -18.07 -6.58
N SER A 44 -17.34 -17.55 -5.98
CA SER A 44 -16.03 -18.22 -5.98
C SER A 44 -15.92 -19.32 -4.92
N GLY A 45 -16.83 -19.37 -3.95
CA GLY A 45 -16.72 -20.25 -2.78
C GLY A 45 -15.58 -19.87 -1.84
N THR A 46 -14.96 -18.69 -2.03
CA THR A 46 -13.88 -18.20 -1.17
C THR A 46 -14.47 -17.70 0.14
N GLU A 47 -13.96 -18.24 1.24
CA GLU A 47 -14.39 -17.83 2.57
C GLU A 47 -13.84 -16.46 2.95
N PHE A 48 -14.66 -15.68 3.66
CA PHE A 48 -14.31 -14.34 4.12
C PHE A 48 -15.03 -14.02 5.42
N GLU A 49 -14.47 -13.10 6.20
CA GLU A 49 -15.12 -12.52 7.37
C GLU A 49 -15.87 -11.24 6.96
N ASP A 50 -17.21 -11.20 7.09
CA ASP A 50 -18.05 -10.02 6.84
C ASP A 50 -18.06 -9.11 8.08
N CYS A 51 -17.04 -8.26 8.21
CA CYS A 51 -16.87 -7.34 9.32
C CYS A 51 -17.77 -6.10 9.14
N ARG A 52 -18.94 -6.11 9.76
CA ARG A 52 -19.90 -5.00 9.71
C ARG A 52 -19.58 -3.94 10.77
N VAL A 53 -19.48 -2.69 10.35
CA VAL A 53 -19.05 -1.57 11.18
C VAL A 53 -20.20 -0.60 11.40
N GLU A 54 -20.45 -0.27 12.67
CA GLU A 54 -21.34 0.83 13.08
C GLU A 54 -20.76 2.18 12.66
N TYR A 55 -21.62 3.12 12.25
CA TYR A 55 -21.17 4.41 11.73
C TYR A 55 -20.30 5.18 12.74
N GLU A 56 -20.61 5.05 14.03
CA GLU A 56 -19.92 5.69 15.15
C GLU A 56 -18.49 5.18 15.33
N LYS A 57 -18.21 3.92 14.95
CA LYS A 57 -16.88 3.30 14.99
C LYS A 57 -16.07 3.56 13.73
N TRP A 58 -16.70 4.05 12.66
CA TRP A 58 -16.01 4.35 11.39
C TRP A 58 -14.84 5.33 11.53
N PRO A 59 -14.94 6.43 12.32
CA PRO A 59 -13.81 7.33 12.55
C PRO A 59 -12.59 6.66 13.18
N GLU A 60 -12.73 5.52 13.88
CA GLU A 60 -11.62 4.76 14.46
C GLU A 60 -10.95 3.82 13.46
N LEU A 61 -11.70 3.34 12.46
CA LEU A 61 -11.18 2.45 11.41
C LEU A 61 -10.56 3.22 10.24
N LYS A 62 -11.10 4.39 9.92
CA LYS A 62 -10.64 5.28 8.84
C LYS A 62 -9.16 5.68 8.91
N PRO A 63 -8.55 5.98 10.09
CA PRO A 63 -7.21 6.57 10.16
C PRO A 63 -6.03 5.63 9.91
N ARG A 64 -6.23 4.32 9.68
CA ARG A 64 -5.11 3.36 9.74
C ARG A 64 -3.93 3.71 8.84
N PHE A 65 -4.21 4.23 7.64
CA PHE A 65 -3.20 4.73 6.70
C PHE A 65 -3.61 6.07 6.06
N TYR A 66 -4.69 6.70 6.50
CA TYR A 66 -5.29 7.85 5.82
C TYR A 66 -5.63 9.00 6.79
N GLY A 67 -4.67 9.35 7.63
CA GLY A 67 -4.67 10.54 8.49
C GLY A 67 -5.67 10.50 9.65
N LYS A 68 -5.28 11.08 10.79
CA LYS A 68 -6.15 11.15 11.99
C LYS A 68 -7.23 12.24 11.88
N ASP A 69 -6.94 13.30 11.14
CA ASP A 69 -7.83 14.44 10.92
C ASP A 69 -7.88 14.86 9.44
N ASP A 70 -8.72 15.83 9.12
CA ASP A 70 -8.93 16.28 7.74
C ASP A 70 -7.71 17.03 7.17
N HIS A 71 -6.87 17.62 8.02
CA HIS A 71 -5.65 18.27 7.58
C HIS A 71 -4.59 17.24 7.17
N GLU A 72 -4.40 16.18 7.97
CA GLU A 72 -3.51 15.07 7.58
C GLU A 72 -4.01 14.37 6.31
N ARG A 73 -5.32 14.15 6.15
CA ARG A 73 -5.89 13.58 4.92
C ARG A 73 -5.60 14.43 3.69
N PHE A 74 -5.82 15.74 3.80
CA PHE A 74 -5.50 16.68 2.73
C PHE A 74 -4.01 16.65 2.35
N LEU A 75 -3.12 16.59 3.33
CA LEU A 75 -1.68 16.46 3.06
C LEU A 75 -1.33 15.12 2.41
N ILE A 76 -2.00 14.03 2.82
CA ILE A 76 -1.82 12.72 2.20
C ILE A 76 -2.24 12.78 0.74
N ASP A 77 -3.40 13.35 0.44
CA ASP A 77 -3.90 13.52 -0.93
C ASP A 77 -2.93 14.35 -1.77
N ILE A 78 -2.40 15.46 -1.26
CA ILE A 78 -1.38 16.24 -1.98
C ILE A 78 -0.19 15.37 -2.40
N VAL A 79 0.30 14.51 -1.52
CA VAL A 79 1.45 13.65 -1.82
C VAL A 79 1.08 12.59 -2.85
N CYS A 80 -0.10 11.97 -2.70
CA CYS A 80 -0.61 11.00 -3.68
C CYS A 80 -0.76 11.62 -5.07
N GLU A 81 -1.41 12.78 -5.18
CA GLU A 81 -1.60 13.50 -6.44
C GLU A 81 -0.25 13.94 -7.03
N THR A 82 0.71 14.34 -6.20
CA THR A 82 2.07 14.68 -6.66
C THR A 82 2.79 13.45 -7.24
N ALA A 83 2.60 12.26 -6.67
CA ALA A 83 3.14 11.04 -7.25
C ALA A 83 2.42 10.70 -8.56
N ASP A 84 1.11 10.90 -8.61
CA ASP A 84 0.27 10.58 -9.76
C ASP A 84 0.46 11.51 -10.96
N ASP A 85 1.10 12.68 -10.79
CA ASP A 85 1.49 13.58 -11.89
C ASP A 85 2.27 12.86 -13.01
N LEU A 86 3.01 11.77 -12.69
CA LEU A 86 3.74 10.98 -13.69
C LEU A 86 2.84 10.13 -14.58
N TRP A 87 1.61 9.80 -14.16
CA TRP A 87 0.75 8.87 -14.90
C TRP A 87 0.46 9.31 -16.32
N ALA A 88 0.25 10.61 -16.56
CA ALA A 88 -0.02 11.10 -17.90
C ALA A 88 1.15 10.84 -18.87
N GLU A 89 2.39 11.02 -18.40
CA GLU A 89 3.60 10.74 -19.19
C GLU A 89 3.80 9.23 -19.37
N ILE A 90 3.58 8.46 -18.30
CA ILE A 90 3.62 6.99 -18.33
C ILE A 90 2.64 6.45 -19.38
N PHE A 91 1.37 6.87 -19.32
CA PHE A 91 0.34 6.49 -20.30
C PHE A 91 0.71 6.90 -21.73
N ARG A 92 1.36 8.05 -21.91
CA ARG A 92 1.85 8.50 -23.22
C ARG A 92 2.95 7.57 -23.75
N ILE A 93 3.91 7.16 -22.92
CA ILE A 93 4.97 6.21 -23.30
C ILE A 93 4.39 4.84 -23.65
N PHE A 94 3.42 4.36 -22.88
CA PHE A 94 2.81 3.06 -23.12
C PHE A 94 2.07 2.99 -24.47
N GLN A 95 1.33 4.05 -24.79
CA GLN A 95 0.54 4.15 -26.03
C GLN A 95 1.35 4.62 -27.25
N ALA A 96 2.56 5.14 -27.06
CA ALA A 96 3.41 5.58 -28.15
C ALA A 96 3.87 4.41 -29.05
N GLU A 97 4.11 4.73 -30.32
CA GLU A 97 4.80 3.85 -31.26
C GLU A 97 6.18 3.47 -30.72
N LYS A 98 6.63 2.24 -31.03
CA LYS A 98 7.84 1.64 -30.45
C LYS A 98 9.08 2.53 -30.66
N GLU A 99 9.15 3.21 -31.79
CA GLU A 99 10.25 4.05 -32.23
C GLU A 99 10.36 5.34 -31.41
N LYS A 100 9.24 5.83 -30.85
CA LYS A 100 9.19 7.05 -30.04
C LYS A 100 9.42 6.80 -28.55
N LYS A 101 9.29 5.54 -28.09
CA LYS A 101 9.46 5.18 -26.67
C LYS A 101 10.83 5.54 -26.09
N PRO A 102 11.96 5.33 -26.78
CA PRO A 102 13.28 5.70 -26.24
C PRO A 102 13.41 7.20 -25.95
N GLU A 103 12.95 8.05 -26.86
CA GLU A 103 12.96 9.51 -26.70
C GLU A 103 12.06 9.94 -25.53
N LEU A 104 10.82 9.44 -25.50
CA LEU A 104 9.86 9.78 -24.44
C LEU A 104 10.32 9.30 -23.06
N ARG A 105 11.01 8.15 -22.97
CA ARG A 105 11.61 7.67 -21.72
C ARG A 105 12.72 8.57 -21.24
N GLU A 106 13.51 9.14 -22.15
CA GLU A 106 14.56 10.06 -21.76
C GLU A 106 13.98 11.41 -21.30
N THR A 107 12.93 11.92 -21.96
CA THR A 107 12.17 13.07 -21.44
C THR A 107 11.57 12.76 -20.06
N PHE A 108 10.95 11.59 -19.89
CA PHE A 108 10.40 11.16 -18.60
C PHE A 108 11.48 11.11 -17.51
N LYS A 109 12.66 10.59 -17.82
CA LYS A 109 13.78 10.52 -16.87
C LYS A 109 14.30 11.90 -16.48
N THR A 110 14.51 12.79 -17.46
CA THR A 110 15.19 14.08 -17.28
C THR A 110 14.26 15.23 -16.89
N GLU A 111 12.96 15.09 -17.10
CA GLU A 111 11.97 16.12 -16.78
C GLU A 111 10.94 15.60 -15.78
N GLY A 112 10.10 14.64 -16.19
CA GLY A 112 8.97 14.17 -15.39
C GLY A 112 9.39 13.62 -14.03
N ALA A 113 10.19 12.55 -14.04
CA ALA A 113 10.67 11.86 -12.86
C ALA A 113 11.47 12.80 -11.95
N LEU A 114 12.40 13.60 -12.50
CA LEU A 114 13.17 14.57 -11.71
C LEU A 114 12.29 15.65 -11.06
N LYS A 115 11.28 16.15 -11.77
CA LYS A 115 10.34 17.12 -11.21
C LYS A 115 9.55 16.52 -10.05
N VAL A 116 9.02 15.32 -10.22
CA VAL A 116 8.20 14.65 -9.20
C VAL A 116 9.04 14.26 -7.99
N THR A 117 10.23 13.68 -8.16
CA THR A 117 11.10 13.38 -7.02
C THR A 117 11.57 14.64 -6.29
N ALA A 118 11.86 15.74 -7.01
CA ALA A 118 12.18 17.02 -6.37
C ALA A 118 10.98 17.61 -5.59
N ASN A 119 9.75 17.43 -6.07
CA ASN A 119 8.56 17.88 -5.36
C ASN A 119 8.28 17.00 -4.13
N LEU A 120 8.41 15.68 -4.25
CA LEU A 120 8.29 14.75 -3.13
C LEU A 120 9.33 15.03 -2.04
N GLU A 121 10.59 15.31 -2.40
CA GLU A 121 11.64 15.76 -1.47
C GLU A 121 11.20 17.00 -0.68
N LYS A 122 10.65 18.02 -1.36
CA LYS A 122 10.14 19.24 -0.71
C LYS A 122 8.99 18.94 0.24
N LEU A 123 8.06 18.07 -0.16
CA LEU A 123 6.92 17.67 0.67
C LEU A 123 7.37 16.90 1.90
N LEU A 124 8.28 15.94 1.73
CA LEU A 124 8.84 15.16 2.82
C LEU A 124 9.58 16.05 3.84
N LYS A 125 10.33 17.05 3.36
CA LYS A 125 10.99 18.04 4.23
C LYS A 125 10.02 18.88 5.07
N LYS A 126 8.75 19.05 4.67
CA LYS A 126 7.77 19.79 5.47
C LYS A 126 7.41 19.08 6.78
N ASN A 127 7.56 17.76 6.84
CA ASN A 127 7.32 17.00 8.07
C ASN A 127 8.65 16.62 8.74
N LYS A 128 8.98 17.25 9.87
CA LYS A 128 10.19 16.99 10.66
C LYS A 128 11.47 16.99 9.82
N ASN A 129 11.59 17.91 8.85
CA ASN A 129 12.72 17.98 7.91
C ASN A 129 12.98 16.66 7.14
N GLY A 130 11.96 15.81 7.01
CA GLY A 130 12.00 14.52 6.31
C GLY A 130 12.76 13.41 7.04
N THR A 131 12.96 13.53 8.35
CA THR A 131 13.51 12.44 9.16
C THR A 131 12.50 11.33 9.47
N GLY A 132 11.24 11.48 9.05
CA GLY A 132 10.14 10.55 9.29
C GLY A 132 9.40 10.15 8.01
N TRP A 133 8.08 10.29 8.06
CA TRP A 133 7.14 9.97 6.99
C TRP A 133 6.62 11.26 6.34
N PHE A 134 5.92 11.15 5.21
CA PHE A 134 5.35 12.32 4.54
C PHE A 134 4.35 13.09 5.41
N VAL A 135 3.51 12.37 6.18
CA VAL A 135 2.48 12.98 7.04
C VAL A 135 2.42 12.27 8.38
N GLY A 136 2.43 13.06 9.46
CA GLY A 136 2.28 12.54 10.83
C GLY A 136 3.50 11.74 11.32
N ASP A 137 3.24 10.79 12.23
CA ASP A 137 4.26 9.98 12.93
C ASP A 137 4.35 8.53 12.43
N GLY A 138 3.38 8.09 11.62
CA GLY A 138 3.27 6.72 11.13
C GLY A 138 3.24 6.64 9.60
N ILE A 139 3.37 5.42 9.08
CA ILE A 139 3.22 5.14 7.65
C ILE A 139 1.78 5.43 7.24
N THR A 140 1.62 6.18 6.15
CA THR A 140 0.34 6.52 5.53
C THR A 140 0.32 6.11 4.07
N LEU A 141 -0.81 6.28 3.41
CA LEU A 141 -0.97 6.06 1.97
C LEU A 141 0.01 6.92 1.15
N ALA A 142 0.32 8.13 1.63
CA ALA A 142 1.31 9.00 1.00
C ALA A 142 2.68 8.32 0.86
N ASP A 143 3.14 7.66 1.93
CA ASP A 143 4.42 6.94 1.93
C ASP A 143 4.37 5.73 1.00
N VAL A 144 3.27 4.98 1.00
CA VAL A 144 3.09 3.81 0.13
C VAL A 144 3.12 4.22 -1.34
N MET A 145 2.36 5.26 -1.71
CA MET A 145 2.26 5.75 -3.08
C MET A 145 3.59 6.35 -3.56
N ALA A 146 4.25 7.17 -2.73
CA ALA A 146 5.56 7.71 -3.06
C ALA A 146 6.61 6.61 -3.22
N PHE A 147 6.65 5.63 -2.32
CA PHE A 147 7.57 4.49 -2.42
C PHE A 147 7.32 3.68 -3.68
N ASN A 148 6.07 3.33 -3.98
CA ASN A 148 5.72 2.55 -5.16
C ASN A 148 6.06 3.30 -6.46
N MET A 149 5.81 4.61 -6.52
CA MET A 149 6.19 5.41 -7.68
C MET A 149 7.71 5.41 -7.90
N ILE A 150 8.49 5.63 -6.84
CA ILE A 150 9.97 5.75 -6.92
C ILE A 150 10.65 4.40 -7.11
N TYR A 151 10.24 3.38 -6.37
CA TYR A 151 10.91 2.08 -6.32
C TYR A 151 10.47 1.15 -7.44
N ASP A 152 9.20 1.21 -7.86
CA ASP A 152 8.65 0.29 -8.86
C ASP A 152 8.38 0.98 -10.20
N PHE A 153 7.54 2.02 -10.24
CA PHE A 153 7.06 2.57 -11.52
C PHE A 153 8.12 3.32 -12.32
N ILE A 154 8.91 4.20 -11.69
CA ILE A 154 9.97 4.93 -12.39
C ILE A 154 10.97 3.94 -13.03
N PRO A 155 11.53 2.95 -12.29
CA PRO A 155 12.39 1.95 -12.91
C PRO A 155 11.72 1.12 -14.00
N PHE A 156 10.47 0.70 -13.79
CA PHE A 156 9.71 -0.05 -14.79
C PHE A 156 9.60 0.71 -16.12
N VAL A 157 9.26 2.01 -16.07
CA VAL A 157 9.14 2.86 -17.26
C VAL A 157 10.48 3.04 -17.95
N LEU A 158 11.56 3.12 -17.17
CA LEU A 158 12.93 3.27 -17.65
C LEU A 158 13.60 1.95 -18.06
N GLU A 159 12.93 0.81 -17.89
CA GLU A 159 13.48 -0.53 -18.12
C GLU A 159 14.76 -0.80 -17.29
N THR A 160 14.82 -0.26 -16.08
CA THR A 160 15.89 -0.49 -15.09
C THR A 160 15.43 -1.39 -13.95
N LYS A 161 16.34 -1.82 -13.06
CA LYS A 161 15.96 -2.67 -11.93
C LYS A 161 15.14 -1.89 -10.90
N GLU A 162 14.28 -2.58 -10.16
CA GLU A 162 13.57 -1.99 -9.02
C GLU A 162 14.52 -1.22 -8.08
N GLY A 163 14.11 -0.02 -7.67
CA GLY A 163 14.91 0.91 -6.87
C GLY A 163 16.05 1.60 -7.63
N GLU A 164 16.26 1.34 -8.91
CA GLU A 164 17.31 1.96 -9.73
C GLU A 164 16.83 3.29 -10.34
N PHE A 165 16.95 4.35 -9.56
CA PHE A 165 16.77 5.73 -10.01
C PHE A 165 17.74 6.68 -9.29
N ASP A 166 18.37 7.61 -10.03
CA ASP A 166 19.37 8.53 -9.48
C ASP A 166 18.71 9.64 -8.65
N LEU A 167 18.73 9.47 -7.33
CA LEU A 167 18.26 10.44 -6.33
C LEU A 167 19.40 11.28 -5.73
N LYS A 168 20.53 11.48 -6.43
CA LYS A 168 21.68 12.23 -5.88
C LYS A 168 21.34 13.61 -5.33
N ASP A 169 20.36 14.29 -5.93
CA ASP A 169 19.93 15.64 -5.55
C ASP A 169 18.79 15.61 -4.50
N GLN A 170 18.29 14.44 -4.12
CA GLN A 170 17.20 14.22 -3.16
C GLN A 170 17.63 13.28 -2.02
N GLU A 171 18.60 13.72 -1.23
CA GLU A 171 19.17 12.93 -0.12
C GLU A 171 18.11 12.48 0.91
N VAL A 172 17.11 13.31 1.19
CA VAL A 172 16.09 13.01 2.19
C VAL A 172 15.13 11.94 1.67
N LEU A 173 14.75 12.03 0.39
CA LEU A 173 13.90 11.06 -0.29
C LEU A 173 14.63 9.72 -0.44
N LYS A 174 15.93 9.74 -0.74
CA LYS A 174 16.76 8.54 -0.73
C LYS A 174 16.75 7.87 0.66
N ALA A 175 16.92 8.64 1.73
CA ALA A 175 16.83 8.12 3.09
C ALA A 175 15.43 7.57 3.41
N PHE A 176 14.37 8.18 2.89
CA PHE A 176 13.01 7.68 2.99
C PHE A 176 12.81 6.33 2.30
N VAL A 177 13.30 6.15 1.06
CA VAL A 177 13.19 4.88 0.33
C VAL A 177 13.85 3.76 1.13
N GLU A 178 15.05 3.97 1.65
CA GLU A 178 15.74 2.98 2.48
C GLU A 178 15.00 2.69 3.79
N ARG A 179 14.45 3.73 4.45
CA ARG A 179 13.66 3.58 5.68
C ARG A 179 12.40 2.76 5.44
N PHE A 180 11.67 3.04 4.37
CA PHE A 180 10.43 2.33 4.01
C PHE A 180 10.73 0.87 3.65
N LYS A 181 11.75 0.64 2.83
CA LYS A 181 12.24 -0.69 2.44
C LYS A 181 12.70 -1.54 3.64
N SER A 182 13.25 -0.91 4.66
CA SER A 182 13.73 -1.57 5.88
C SER A 182 12.61 -2.02 6.83
N ASN A 183 11.35 -1.64 6.58
CA ASN A 183 10.22 -2.14 7.35
C ASN A 183 10.10 -3.67 7.19
N ALA A 184 10.04 -4.43 8.28
CA ALA A 184 10.05 -5.90 8.25
C ALA A 184 8.98 -6.49 7.32
N LYS A 185 7.75 -5.97 7.34
CA LYS A 185 6.65 -6.46 6.50
C LYS A 185 6.91 -6.18 5.01
N ILE A 186 7.46 -5.02 4.69
CA ILE A 186 7.78 -4.62 3.32
C ILE A 186 9.01 -5.38 2.81
N SER A 187 10.07 -5.46 3.61
CA SER A 187 11.28 -6.23 3.29
C SER A 187 10.96 -7.70 3.00
N ASP A 188 10.09 -8.31 3.81
CA ASP A 188 9.67 -9.70 3.59
C ASP A 188 8.79 -9.87 2.34
N TRP A 189 7.94 -8.89 2.02
CA TRP A 189 7.17 -8.88 0.77
C TRP A 189 8.08 -8.73 -0.45
N LEU A 190 9.02 -7.80 -0.44
CA LEU A 190 9.95 -7.57 -1.56
C LEU A 190 10.78 -8.82 -1.91
N LYS A 191 11.09 -9.67 -0.91
CA LYS A 191 11.78 -10.95 -1.13
C LYS A 191 10.88 -12.04 -1.74
N LYS A 192 9.57 -12.00 -1.47
CA LYS A 192 8.61 -13.06 -1.83
C LYS A 192 7.79 -12.73 -3.07
N ARG A 193 7.65 -11.45 -3.42
CA ARG A 193 6.83 -11.03 -4.56
C ARG A 193 7.40 -11.58 -5.87
N PRO A 194 6.55 -11.93 -6.85
CA PRO A 194 7.00 -12.37 -8.17
C PRO A 194 7.97 -11.36 -8.79
N GLN A 195 9.08 -11.86 -9.34
CA GLN A 195 10.04 -11.02 -10.05
C GLN A 195 9.56 -10.85 -11.50
N THR A 196 9.24 -9.64 -11.89
CA THR A 196 8.94 -9.29 -13.27
C THR A 196 10.23 -8.82 -13.97
N PRO A 197 10.37 -9.08 -15.28
CA PRO A 197 11.57 -8.68 -16.02
C PRO A 197 11.69 -7.15 -16.12
N PHE A 198 10.55 -6.46 -16.06
CA PHE A 198 10.38 -5.01 -15.94
C PHE A 198 9.14 -4.81 -15.07
#